data_AF-A0A5E8EW68-F1
#
_entry.id   AF-A0A5E8EW68-F1
#
_cell.length_a   1.000
_cell.length_b   1.000
_cell.length_c   1.000
_cell.angle_alpha   90.00
_cell.angle_beta   90.00
_cell.angle_gamma   90.00
#
_symmetry.space_group_name_H-M   'P 1'
#
loop_
_entity.id
_entity.type
_entity.pdbx_description
1 polymer ?
#
loop_
_entity_poly.entity_id
_entity_poly.type
_entity_poly.pdbx_seq_one_letter_code
_entity_poly.pdbx_strand_id
1 'polypeptide(L)'
;MAERTREGPMDAGRFAALADAYGGALHRWPRADQAAATLFAETEQGRAILARAGRLDVMLDRHRVEAPSPALHRAIVARATTEVRQERRRRFWWVGFGLAGVGFAGAVAGLALVTVVSPDIQSDHYVMDANATSFGDAGPDADQAEEDL
;
A
#
# COMPACT_ATOMS: atom_id res chain seq x y z
N MET A 1 9.17 1.48 31.70
CA MET A 1 8.39 2.42 32.53
C MET A 1 7.08 1.74 32.87
N ALA A 2 6.86 1.41 34.14
CA ALA A 2 5.70 0.64 34.56
C ALA A 2 4.47 1.55 34.61
N GLU A 3 3.55 1.31 33.69
CA GLU A 3 2.19 1.83 33.73
C GLU A 3 1.48 1.14 34.90
N ARG A 4 1.57 1.73 36.11
CA ARG A 4 0.68 1.33 37.20
C ARG A 4 -0.73 1.65 36.71
N THR A 5 -1.48 0.63 36.35
CA THR A 5 -2.94 0.66 36.35
C THR A 5 -3.36 1.18 37.72
N ARG A 6 -3.71 2.46 37.79
CA ARG A 6 -4.17 3.13 39.02
C ARG A 6 -5.64 2.78 39.23
N GLU A 7 -5.93 1.50 39.45
CA GLU A 7 -7.25 0.97 39.82
C GLU A 7 -7.55 1.26 41.30
N GLY A 8 -7.46 2.52 41.70
CA GLY A 8 -7.82 2.98 43.04
C GLY A 8 -8.84 4.10 42.97
N PRO A 9 -9.62 4.33 44.05
CA PRO A 9 -10.52 5.47 44.11
C PRO A 9 -9.73 6.77 43.87
N MET A 10 -10.26 7.62 43.00
CA MET A 10 -9.59 8.86 42.62
C MET A 10 -9.57 9.83 43.81
N ASP A 11 -8.39 10.36 44.12
CA ASP A 11 -8.23 11.42 45.11
C ASP A 11 -8.60 12.80 44.53
N ALA A 12 -9.04 13.71 45.40
CA ALA A 12 -9.40 15.07 45.04
C ALA A 12 -8.23 15.85 44.41
N GLY A 13 -6.99 15.66 44.92
CA GLY A 13 -5.82 16.34 44.37
C GLY A 13 -5.50 15.87 42.95
N ARG A 14 -5.63 14.56 42.70
CA ARG A 14 -5.46 13.96 41.37
C ARG A 14 -6.54 14.46 40.39
N PHE A 15 -7.78 14.52 40.85
CA PHE A 15 -8.92 15.01 40.05
C PHE A 15 -8.76 16.50 39.70
N ALA A 16 -8.35 17.33 40.65
CA ALA A 16 -8.07 18.75 40.42
C ALA A 16 -6.94 18.96 39.40
N ALA A 17 -5.83 18.22 39.54
CA ALA A 17 -4.71 18.31 38.59
C ALA A 17 -5.11 17.90 37.16
N LEU A 18 -5.99 16.91 37.02
CA LEU A 18 -6.53 16.52 35.72
C LEU A 18 -7.49 17.59 35.15
N ALA A 19 -8.35 18.16 35.99
CA ALA A 19 -9.26 19.24 35.57
C ALA A 19 -8.50 20.50 35.14
N ASP A 20 -7.41 20.84 35.82
CA ASP A 20 -6.56 21.98 35.45
C ASP A 20 -5.80 21.74 34.13
N ALA A 21 -5.38 20.50 33.86
CA ALA A 21 -4.62 20.16 32.66
C ALA A 21 -5.50 19.93 31.41
N TYR A 22 -6.67 19.32 31.57
CA TYR A 22 -7.53 18.88 30.46
C TYR A 22 -8.86 19.64 30.37
N GLY A 23 -9.17 20.50 31.34
CA GLY A 23 -10.44 21.23 31.43
C GLY A 23 -11.57 20.40 32.04
N GLY A 24 -12.78 20.97 32.00
CA GLY A 24 -13.97 20.38 32.64
C GLY A 24 -14.56 19.18 31.89
N ALA A 25 -14.08 18.90 30.67
CA ALA A 25 -14.64 17.88 29.80
C ALA A 25 -13.95 16.51 30.00
N LEU A 26 -14.58 15.63 30.80
CA LEU A 26 -14.04 14.31 31.15
C LEU A 26 -13.66 13.43 29.95
N HIS A 27 -14.35 13.54 28.82
CA HIS A 27 -14.03 12.76 27.61
C HIS A 27 -12.64 13.10 27.01
N ARG A 28 -12.07 14.26 27.34
CA ARG A 28 -10.73 14.70 26.91
C ARG A 28 -9.61 14.15 27.81
N TRP A 29 -9.96 13.59 28.96
CA TRP A 29 -8.99 13.11 29.95
C TRP A 29 -8.34 11.80 29.50
N PRO A 30 -7.17 11.42 30.06
CA PRO A 30 -6.55 10.13 29.79
C PRO A 30 -7.49 8.96 30.06
N ARG A 31 -7.58 8.00 29.14
CA ARG A 31 -8.53 6.87 29.23
C ARG A 31 -8.40 6.06 30.53
N ALA A 32 -7.19 5.92 31.04
CA ALA A 32 -6.92 5.21 32.30
C ALA A 32 -7.59 5.87 33.52
N ASP A 33 -7.82 7.18 33.48
CA ASP A 33 -8.39 7.95 34.60
C ASP A 33 -9.89 8.25 34.41
N GLN A 34 -10.46 8.08 33.20
CA GLN A 34 -11.85 8.48 32.88
C GLN A 34 -12.91 7.76 33.73
N ALA A 35 -12.74 6.46 33.98
CA ALA A 35 -13.71 5.68 34.76
C ALA A 35 -13.75 6.17 36.22
N ALA A 36 -12.59 6.32 36.84
CA ALA A 36 -12.48 6.81 38.21
C ALA A 36 -12.89 8.29 38.34
N ALA A 37 -12.59 9.12 37.33
CA ALA A 37 -13.02 10.50 37.28
C ALA A 37 -14.54 10.65 37.15
N THR A 38 -15.19 9.80 36.36
CA THR A 38 -16.67 9.80 36.24
C THR A 38 -17.31 9.53 37.60
N LEU A 39 -16.82 8.55 38.36
CA LEU A 39 -17.30 8.27 39.72
C LEU A 39 -17.04 9.43 40.68
N PHE A 40 -15.84 10.01 40.65
CA PHE A 40 -15.51 11.15 41.53
C PHE A 40 -16.33 12.41 41.20
N ALA A 41 -16.68 12.61 39.92
CA ALA A 41 -17.48 13.73 39.46
C ALA A 41 -18.92 13.74 40.01
N GLU A 42 -19.44 12.63 40.52
CA GLU A 42 -20.75 12.58 41.17
C GLU A 42 -20.74 13.25 42.55
N THR A 43 -19.56 13.30 43.20
CA THR A 43 -19.38 13.95 44.50
C THR A 43 -19.54 15.47 44.40
N GLU A 44 -19.94 16.12 45.51
CA GLU A 44 -20.05 17.58 45.57
C GLU A 44 -18.72 18.26 45.25
N GLN A 45 -17.62 17.70 45.75
CA GLN A 45 -16.28 18.21 45.51
C GLN A 45 -15.87 18.07 44.04
N GLY A 46 -16.14 16.93 43.42
CA GLY A 46 -15.89 16.71 41.99
C GLY A 46 -16.67 17.71 41.12
N ARG A 47 -17.96 17.91 41.41
CA ARG A 47 -18.79 18.91 40.72
C ARG A 47 -18.25 20.34 40.89
N ALA A 48 -17.81 20.72 42.09
CA ALA A 48 -17.23 22.03 42.35
C ALA A 48 -15.93 22.27 41.56
N ILE A 49 -15.06 21.26 41.48
CA ILE A 49 -13.81 21.31 40.70
C ILE A 49 -14.12 21.44 39.20
N LEU A 50 -14.99 20.59 38.65
CA LEU A 50 -15.37 20.66 37.24
C LEU A 50 -16.07 21.97 36.89
N ALA A 51 -16.94 22.47 37.77
CA ALA A 51 -17.60 23.76 37.56
C ALA A 51 -16.58 24.92 37.53
N ARG A 52 -15.48 24.83 38.31
CA ARG A 52 -14.40 25.82 38.25
C ARG A 52 -13.62 25.74 36.95
N ALA A 53 -13.24 24.53 36.51
CA ALA A 53 -12.53 24.32 35.26
C ALA A 53 -13.38 24.73 34.04
N GLY A 54 -14.66 24.35 34.02
CA GLY A 54 -15.58 24.62 32.91
C GLY A 54 -15.94 26.10 32.74
N ARG A 55 -15.77 26.96 33.76
CA ARG A 55 -16.01 28.41 33.58
C ARG A 55 -15.07 29.02 32.55
N LEU A 56 -13.80 28.62 32.56
CA LEU A 56 -12.83 29.10 31.57
C LEU A 56 -13.19 28.56 30.18
N ASP A 57 -13.55 27.28 30.09
CA ASP A 57 -13.97 26.65 28.83
C ASP A 57 -15.17 27.38 28.21
N VAL A 58 -16.18 27.72 29.01
CA VAL A 58 -17.37 28.47 28.54
C VAL A 58 -16.99 29.88 28.08
N MET A 59 -16.02 30.53 28.71
CA MET A 59 -15.52 31.83 28.26
C MET A 59 -14.78 31.72 26.92
N LEU A 60 -14.00 30.66 26.72
CA LEU A 60 -13.26 30.41 25.48
C LEU A 60 -14.19 29.99 24.33
N ASP A 61 -15.20 29.15 24.59
CA ASP A 61 -16.17 28.69 23.58
C ASP A 61 -17.01 29.82 22.99
N ARG A 62 -17.16 30.94 23.72
CA ARG A 62 -17.82 32.15 23.19
C ARG A 62 -17.04 32.79 22.05
N HIS A 63 -15.74 32.54 21.96
CA HIS A 63 -14.91 33.05 20.89
C HIS A 63 -15.08 32.19 19.63
N ARG A 64 -16.05 32.55 18.78
CA ARG A 64 -16.19 31.94 17.46
C ARG A 64 -15.18 32.54 16.49
N VAL A 65 -14.34 31.66 15.94
CA VAL A 65 -13.50 31.97 14.78
C VAL A 65 -14.36 31.97 13.52
N GLU A 66 -14.09 32.91 12.60
CA GLU A 66 -14.75 33.00 11.30
C GLU A 66 -14.65 31.66 10.55
N ALA A 67 -15.72 31.29 9.83
CA ALA A 67 -15.75 30.03 9.13
C ALA A 67 -14.59 29.95 8.10
N PRO A 68 -13.86 28.81 8.04
CA PRO A 68 -12.74 28.67 7.11
C PRO A 68 -13.22 28.85 5.67
N SER A 69 -12.40 29.51 4.85
CA SER A 69 -12.78 29.83 3.47
C SER A 69 -13.08 28.54 2.67
N PRO A 70 -14.08 28.56 1.77
CA PRO A 70 -14.36 27.42 0.89
C PRO A 70 -13.16 27.00 0.02
N ALA A 71 -12.20 27.91 -0.19
CA ALA A 71 -10.94 27.63 -0.88
C ALA A 71 -10.03 26.72 -0.04
N LEU A 72 -9.93 26.94 1.28
CA LEU A 72 -9.16 26.08 2.18
C LEU A 72 -9.75 24.68 2.25
N HIS A 73 -11.08 24.55 2.35
CA HIS A 73 -11.75 23.25 2.33
C HIS A 73 -11.43 22.48 1.05
N ARG A 74 -11.56 23.14 -0.11
CA ARG A 74 -11.19 22.53 -1.41
C ARG A 74 -9.73 22.13 -1.47
N ALA A 75 -8.82 22.94 -0.93
CA ALA A 75 -7.39 22.61 -0.89
C ALA A 75 -7.09 21.38 -0.02
N ILE A 76 -7.74 21.24 1.13
CA ILE A 76 -7.59 20.06 2.01
C ILE A 76 -8.10 18.80 1.32
N VAL A 77 -9.29 18.85 0.71
CA VAL A 77 -9.87 17.71 -0.02
C VAL A 77 -9.01 17.33 -1.22
N ALA A 78 -8.54 18.32 -1.99
CA ALA A 78 -7.64 18.08 -3.11
C ALA A 78 -6.33 17.41 -2.64
N ARG A 79 -5.75 17.90 -1.53
CA ARG A 79 -4.52 17.32 -0.97
C ARG A 79 -4.72 15.88 -0.47
N ALA A 80 -5.77 15.64 0.31
CA ALA A 80 -6.10 14.30 0.80
C ALA A 80 -6.34 13.29 -0.34
N THR A 81 -7.03 13.71 -1.40
CA THR A 81 -7.25 12.84 -2.57
C THR A 81 -5.97 12.59 -3.36
N THR A 82 -5.06 13.57 -3.46
CA THR A 82 -3.76 13.37 -4.13
C THR A 82 -2.85 12.41 -3.38
N GLU A 83 -2.76 12.50 -2.05
CA GLU A 83 -1.91 11.64 -1.23
C GLU A 83 -2.37 10.17 -1.30
N VAL A 84 -3.68 9.92 -1.14
CA VAL A 84 -4.27 8.56 -1.27
C VAL A 84 -4.07 7.99 -2.69
N ARG A 85 -4.19 8.83 -3.73
CA ARG A 85 -4.02 8.39 -5.12
C ARG A 85 -2.56 8.07 -5.44
N GLN A 86 -1.61 8.79 -4.83
CA GLN A 86 -0.18 8.56 -4.99
C GLN A 86 0.28 7.26 -4.33
N GLU A 87 -0.21 6.95 -3.12
CA GLU A 87 0.09 5.69 -2.44
C GLU A 87 -0.42 4.47 -3.24
N ARG A 88 -1.65 4.54 -3.76
CA ARG A 88 -2.21 3.47 -4.60
C ARG A 88 -1.38 3.24 -5.87
N ARG A 89 -0.95 4.32 -6.52
CA ARG A 89 -0.14 4.25 -7.75
C ARG A 89 1.24 3.68 -7.49
N ARG A 90 1.86 4.02 -6.35
CA ARG A 90 3.14 3.45 -5.91
C ARG A 90 2.99 1.95 -5.62
N ARG A 91 1.94 1.53 -4.90
CA ARG A 91 1.67 0.11 -4.63
C ARG A 91 1.42 -0.68 -5.91
N PHE A 92 0.68 -0.11 -6.87
CA PHE A 92 0.46 -0.74 -8.17
C PHE A 92 1.76 -0.87 -8.98
N TRP A 93 2.62 0.15 -8.95
CA TRP A 93 3.94 0.10 -9.60
C TRP A 93 4.85 -0.97 -8.99
N TRP A 94 4.83 -1.13 -7.66
CA TRP A 94 5.56 -2.21 -6.97
C TRP A 94 5.01 -3.60 -7.29
N VAL A 95 3.68 -3.75 -7.43
CA VAL A 95 3.07 -5.03 -7.87
C VAL A 95 3.46 -5.34 -9.31
N GLY A 96 3.48 -4.34 -10.20
CA GLY A 96 3.95 -4.50 -11.57
C GLY A 96 5.42 -4.92 -11.64
N PHE A 97 6.27 -4.34 -10.79
CA PHE A 97 7.69 -4.71 -10.71
C PHE A 97 7.91 -6.12 -10.14
N GLY A 98 7.12 -6.51 -9.14
CA GLY A 98 7.13 -7.87 -8.59
C GLY A 98 6.75 -8.93 -9.62
N LEU A 99 5.74 -8.66 -10.45
CA LEU A 99 5.31 -9.57 -11.51
C LEU A 99 6.35 -9.68 -12.64
N ALA A 100 6.98 -8.57 -13.03
CA ALA A 100 8.05 -8.58 -14.04
C ALA A 100 9.30 -9.37 -13.58
N GLY A 101 9.63 -9.31 -12.27
CA GLY A 101 10.74 -10.09 -11.70
C GLY A 101 10.48 -11.60 -11.69
N VAL A 102 9.25 -12.03 -11.41
CA VAL A 102 8.86 -13.46 -11.45
C VAL A 102 8.87 -14.01 -12.89
N GLY A 103 8.47 -13.21 -13.88
CA GLY A 103 8.54 -13.59 -15.28
C GLY A 103 9.98 -13.83 -15.79
N PHE A 104 10.94 -13.02 -15.34
CA PHE A 104 12.35 -13.16 -15.73
C PHE A 104 13.00 -14.41 -15.11
N ALA A 105 12.70 -14.71 -13.83
CA ALA A 105 13.18 -15.93 -13.17
C ALA A 105 12.57 -17.21 -13.80
N GLY A 106 11.30 -17.16 -14.22
CA GLY A 106 10.65 -18.23 -14.96
C GLY A 106 11.27 -18.50 -16.33
N ALA A 107 11.67 -17.45 -17.06
CA ALA A 107 12.31 -17.59 -18.37
C ALA A 107 13.72 -18.22 -18.29
N VAL A 108 14.52 -17.84 -17.29
CA VAL A 108 15.86 -18.41 -17.07
C VAL A 108 15.78 -19.88 -16.60
N ALA A 109 14.83 -20.21 -15.73
CA ALA A 109 14.60 -21.59 -15.30
C ALA A 109 14.09 -22.50 -16.42
N GLY A 110 13.23 -21.97 -17.32
CA GLY A 110 12.76 -22.70 -18.50
C GLY A 110 13.88 -22.99 -19.51
N LEU A 111 14.79 -22.06 -19.73
CA LEU A 111 15.96 -22.26 -20.59
C LEU A 111 16.96 -23.28 -20.01
N ALA A 112 17.17 -23.29 -18.70
CA ALA A 112 18.08 -24.24 -18.04
C ALA A 112 17.55 -25.69 -18.03
N LEU A 113 16.22 -25.89 -18.07
CA LEU A 113 15.64 -27.23 -18.17
C LEU A 113 15.80 -27.84 -19.58
N VAL A 114 15.76 -27.02 -20.63
CA VAL A 114 15.97 -27.46 -22.03
C VAL A 114 17.39 -27.97 -22.25
N THR A 115 18.40 -27.36 -21.64
CA THR A 115 19.80 -27.75 -21.84
C THR A 115 20.18 -29.04 -21.11
N VAL A 116 19.46 -29.40 -20.05
CA VAL A 116 19.71 -30.63 -19.29
C VAL A 116 18.99 -31.85 -19.89
N VAL A 117 17.86 -31.64 -20.59
CA VAL A 117 17.04 -32.74 -21.14
C VAL A 117 17.40 -33.11 -22.59
N SER A 118 18.11 -32.27 -23.34
CA SER A 118 18.55 -32.61 -24.71
C SER A 118 20.06 -32.40 -24.91
N PRO A 119 20.92 -33.35 -24.50
CA PRO A 119 22.33 -33.33 -24.85
C PRO A 119 22.64 -33.95 -26.23
N ASP A 120 21.64 -34.35 -27.00
CA ASP A 120 21.86 -34.91 -28.34
C ASP A 120 20.77 -34.46 -29.32
N ILE A 121 21.00 -33.30 -29.93
CA ILE A 121 20.58 -33.09 -31.30
C ILE A 121 21.89 -32.78 -32.02
N GLN A 122 22.61 -33.84 -32.41
CA GLN A 122 23.48 -33.76 -33.56
C GLN A 122 22.66 -33.11 -34.66
N SER A 123 23.07 -31.93 -35.09
CA SER A 123 22.60 -31.34 -36.33
C SER A 123 23.10 -32.25 -37.44
N ASP A 124 22.34 -33.31 -37.70
CA ASP A 124 22.41 -34.06 -38.94
C ASP A 124 22.18 -33.04 -40.06
N HIS A 125 23.31 -32.64 -40.61
CA HIS A 125 23.55 -32.21 -41.97
C HIS A 125 22.24 -32.16 -42.79
N TYR A 126 21.58 -30.99 -42.81
CA TYR A 126 20.62 -30.68 -43.87
C TYR A 126 21.42 -30.58 -45.16
N VAL A 127 21.71 -31.71 -45.80
CA VAL A 127 22.10 -31.76 -47.20
C VAL A 127 20.83 -31.38 -47.95
N MET A 128 20.76 -30.11 -48.32
CA MET A 128 19.79 -29.63 -49.30
C MET A 128 20.13 -30.35 -50.60
N ASP A 129 19.41 -31.43 -50.89
CA ASP A 129 19.50 -32.16 -52.14
C ASP A 129 19.00 -31.22 -53.25
N ALA A 130 19.95 -30.51 -53.87
CA ALA A 130 19.71 -29.47 -54.86
C ALA A 130 19.09 -29.99 -56.17
N ASN A 131 18.81 -31.30 -56.24
CA ASN A 131 18.28 -31.98 -57.41
C ASN A 131 16.83 -32.49 -57.21
N ALA A 132 16.20 -32.20 -56.08
CA ALA A 132 14.81 -32.58 -55.80
C ALA A 132 13.84 -31.42 -56.01
N THR A 133 13.68 -30.97 -57.26
CA THR A 133 12.54 -30.11 -57.63
C THR A 133 11.36 -31.00 -58.03
N SER A 134 10.17 -30.64 -57.53
CA SER A 134 8.87 -31.30 -57.74
C SER A 134 8.35 -31.32 -59.20
N PHE A 135 9.22 -31.07 -60.17
CA PHE A 135 8.98 -31.19 -61.61
C PHE A 135 10.12 -32.04 -62.18
N GLY A 136 9.77 -33.02 -63.01
CA GLY A 136 10.56 -34.22 -63.28
C GLY A 136 12.03 -34.01 -63.63
N ASP A 137 12.81 -34.95 -63.09
CA ASP A 137 14.09 -35.47 -63.56
C ASP A 137 14.26 -35.33 -65.09
N ALA A 138 15.15 -34.43 -65.50
CA ALA A 138 15.65 -34.34 -66.86
C ALA A 138 17.17 -34.52 -66.79
N GLY A 139 17.59 -35.77 -66.59
CA GLY A 139 18.97 -36.19 -66.80
C GLY A 139 19.39 -35.95 -68.26
N PRO A 140 20.69 -35.73 -68.52
CA PRO A 140 21.17 -35.45 -69.87
C PRO A 140 21.19 -36.74 -70.69
N ASP A 141 20.14 -36.96 -71.48
CA ASP A 141 20.18 -37.96 -72.57
C ASP A 141 21.06 -37.41 -73.69
N ALA A 142 22.30 -37.90 -73.69
CA ALA A 142 23.22 -37.80 -74.79
C ALA A 142 22.81 -38.81 -75.86
N ASP A 143 22.25 -38.36 -76.98
CA ASP A 143 22.25 -39.13 -78.22
C ASP A 143 22.64 -38.23 -79.39
N GLN A 144 23.82 -38.55 -79.91
CA GLN A 144 24.35 -38.14 -81.20
C GLN A 144 23.63 -38.94 -82.31
N ALA A 145 23.21 -38.30 -83.39
CA ALA A 145 23.32 -38.77 -84.78
C ALA A 145 22.48 -37.88 -85.73
N GLU A 146 23.16 -37.14 -86.62
CA GLU A 146 23.06 -37.22 -88.10
C GLU A 146 21.82 -36.50 -88.70
N GLU A 147 21.95 -35.37 -89.41
CA GLU A 147 22.28 -35.25 -90.85
C GLU A 147 21.45 -36.25 -91.69
N ASP A 148 20.55 -35.86 -92.58
CA ASP A 148 20.82 -35.13 -93.83
C ASP A 148 19.48 -34.77 -94.54
N LEU A 149 19.60 -33.98 -95.61
CA LEU A 149 18.60 -33.48 -96.56
C LEU A 149 17.69 -34.55 -97.22
#